data_AF-A0A434EQW7-F1
#
_entry.id   AF-A0A434EQW7-F1
#
_cell.length_a   1.000
_cell.length_b   1.000
_cell.length_c   1.000
_cell.angle_alpha   90.00
_cell.angle_beta   90.00
_cell.angle_gamma   90.00
#
_symmetry.space_group_name_H-M   'P 1'
#
loop_
_entity.id
_entity.type
_entity.pdbx_description
1 polymer ?
#
loop_
_entity_poly.entity_id
_entity_poly.type
_entity_poly.pdbx_seq_one_letter_code
_entity_poly.pdbx_strand_id
1 'polypeptide(L)' 'MLLNLVRSGVATTRQELEIQSEMGRAVVTDRLATLLKLGLIEEGELGLAVGGRAPRHVRFRPRMGIILAAVLDH' A
#
# COMPACT_ATOMS: atom_id res chain seq x y z
N MET A 1 6.97 -5.81 4.27
CA MET A 1 6.56 -6.45 2.99
C MET A 1 5.38 -5.73 2.35
N LEU A 2 4.18 -5.71 2.97
CA LEU A 2 2.97 -5.11 2.37
C LEU A 2 3.14 -3.64 1.92
N LEU A 3 3.73 -2.80 2.78
CA LEU A 3 4.04 -1.40 2.43
C LEU A 3 4.96 -1.29 1.22
N ASN A 4 5.92 -2.22 1.08
CA ASN A 4 6.84 -2.20 -0.07
C ASN A 4 6.11 -2.57 -1.36
N LEU A 5 5.16 -3.51 -1.33
CA LEU A 5 4.35 -3.88 -2.50
C LEU A 5 3.53 -2.70 -3.02
N VAL A 6 2.93 -1.93 -2.10
CA VAL A 6 2.21 -0.69 -2.46
C VAL A 6 3.17 0.39 -2.95
N ARG A 7 4.31 0.57 -2.26
CA ARG A 7 5.31 1.59 -2.60
C ARG A 7 5.97 1.34 -3.96
N SER A 8 6.21 0.08 -4.33
CA SER A 8 6.79 -0.30 -5.62
C SER A 8 5.76 -0.37 -6.75
N GLY A 9 4.46 -0.29 -6.44
CA GLY A 9 3.39 -0.44 -7.42
C GLY A 9 3.15 -1.89 -7.89
N VAL A 10 3.80 -2.88 -7.27
CA VAL A 10 3.61 -4.31 -7.60
C VAL A 10 2.19 -4.78 -7.26
N ALA A 11 1.59 -4.20 -6.23
CA ALA A 11 0.20 -4.42 -5.88
C ALA A 11 -0.44 -3.10 -5.44
N THR A 12 -1.53 -2.76 -6.09
CA THR A 12 -2.24 -1.49 -5.96
C THR A 12 -3.69 -1.67 -5.53
N THR A 13 -4.19 -2.91 -5.43
CA THR A 13 -5.51 -3.24 -4.89
C THR A 13 -5.40 -4.21 -3.71
N ARG A 14 -6.43 -4.28 -2.86
CA ARG A 14 -6.44 -5.25 -1.73
C ARG A 14 -6.32 -6.70 -2.23
N GLN A 15 -6.96 -7.01 -3.35
CA GLN A 15 -6.91 -8.35 -3.95
C GLN A 15 -5.50 -8.68 -4.45
N GLU A 16 -4.85 -7.76 -5.17
CA GLU A 16 -3.45 -7.95 -5.57
C GLU A 16 -2.54 -8.11 -4.36
N LEU A 17 -2.80 -7.37 -3.28
CA LEU A 17 -2.03 -7.49 -2.05
C LEU A 17 -2.23 -8.84 -1.36
N GLU A 18 -3.45 -9.40 -1.35
CA GLU A 18 -3.69 -10.77 -0.87
C GLU A 18 -2.88 -11.79 -1.67
N ILE A 19 -2.87 -11.68 -3.00
CA ILE A 19 -2.15 -12.59 -3.89
C ILE A 19 -0.63 -12.44 -3.74
N GLN A 20 -0.11 -11.22 -3.86
CA GLN A 20 1.34 -10.95 -3.89
C GLN A 20 2.02 -11.07 -2.52
N SER A 21 1.25 -10.97 -1.43
CA SER A 21 1.79 -11.15 -0.08
C SER A 21 1.63 -12.56 0.47
N GLU A 22 0.89 -13.44 -0.21
CA GLU A 22 0.49 -14.77 0.27
C GLU A 22 -0.22 -14.74 1.64
N MET A 23 -0.77 -13.57 2.01
CA MET A 23 -1.48 -13.38 3.27
C MET A 23 -2.99 -13.56 3.10
N GLY A 24 -3.63 -14.13 4.11
CA GLY A 24 -5.08 -14.19 4.16
C GLY A 24 -5.73 -12.80 4.25
N ARG A 25 -6.95 -12.68 3.72
CA ARG A 25 -7.76 -11.45 3.68
C ARG A 25 -7.82 -10.67 5.00
N ALA A 26 -8.01 -11.37 6.12
CA ALA A 26 -8.12 -10.74 7.43
C ALA A 26 -6.81 -10.03 7.82
N VAL A 27 -5.66 -10.67 7.54
CA VAL A 27 -4.33 -10.11 7.81
C VAL A 27 -4.07 -8.90 6.91
N VAL A 28 -4.36 -9.00 5.61
CA VAL A 28 -4.20 -7.87 4.68
C VAL A 28 -5.07 -6.68 5.11
N THR A 29 -6.31 -6.94 5.51
CA THR A 29 -7.24 -5.90 5.97
C THR A 29 -6.72 -5.19 7.22
N ASP A 30 -6.28 -5.94 8.23
CA ASP A 30 -5.71 -5.39 9.46
C ASP A 30 -4.48 -4.52 9.18
N ARG A 31 -3.54 -5.04 8.38
CA ARG A 31 -2.31 -4.31 8.03
C ARG A 31 -2.58 -3.06 7.21
N LEU A 32 -3.52 -3.10 6.27
CA LEU A 32 -3.94 -1.90 5.54
C LEU A 32 -4.59 -0.87 6.46
N ALA A 33 -5.44 -1.31 7.40
CA ALA A 33 -6.02 -0.41 8.38
C ALA A 33 -4.95 0.26 9.25
N THR A 34 -3.91 -0.47 9.69
CA THR A 34 -2.76 0.11 10.39
C THR A 34 -2.05 1.17 9.54
N LEU A 35 -1.73 0.84 8.28
CA LEU A 35 -1.00 1.76 7.38
C LEU A 35 -1.82 3.02 7.05
N LEU A 36 -3.14 2.89 6.89
CA LEU A 36 -4.06 4.02 6.72
C LEU A 36 -4.08 4.91 7.96
N LYS A 37 -4.18 4.33 9.16
CA LYS A 37 -4.14 5.07 10.43
C LYS A 37 -2.83 5.83 10.61
N LEU A 38 -1.71 5.26 10.16
CA LEU A 38 -0.40 5.91 10.18
C LEU A 38 -0.23 6.95 9.06
N GLY A 39 -1.18 7.06 8.12
CA GLY A 39 -1.10 7.97 6.99
C GLY A 39 -0.05 7.59 5.94
N LEU A 40 0.51 6.38 5.99
CA LEU A 40 1.56 5.91 5.06
C LEU A 40 0.99 5.54 3.69
N ILE A 41 -0.30 5.22 3.64
CA ILE A 41 -1.05 4.94 2.42
C ILE A 41 -2.37 5.72 2.42
N GLU A 42 -2.99 5.80 1.26
CA GLU A 42 -4.36 6.28 1.08
C GLU A 42 -5.15 5.31 0.20
N GLU A 43 -6.47 5.30 0.38
CA GLU A 43 -7.37 4.69 -0.60
C GLU A 43 -7.71 5.73 -1.67
N GLY A 44 -7.48 5.37 -2.94
CA GLY A 44 -7.71 6.22 -4.10
C GLY A 44 -8.99 5.88 -4.85
N GLU A 45 -9.01 6.28 -6.12
CA GLU A 45 -10.15 6.04 -7.01
C GLU A 45 -10.40 4.55 -7.27
N LEU A 46 -11.64 4.25 -7.65
CA LEU A 46 -12.01 2.94 -8.17
C LEU A 46 -11.25 2.68 -9.47
N GLY A 47 -10.66 1.49 -9.61
CA GLY A 47 -10.02 1.07 -10.84
C GLY A 47 -11.01 0.72 -11.94
N LEU A 48 -10.49 0.39 -13.12
CA LEU A 48 -11.30 -0.10 -14.23
C LEU A 48 -11.99 -1.41 -13.82
N ALA A 49 -13.33 -1.44 -13.90
CA ALA A 49 -14.09 -2.66 -13.65
C ALA A 49 -13.93 -3.63 -14.83
N VAL A 50 -12.98 -4.57 -14.72
CA VAL A 50 -12.84 -5.67 -15.70
C VAL A 50 -13.60 -6.89 -15.17
N GLY A 51 -14.93 -6.79 -15.17
CA GLY A 51 -15.85 -7.82 -14.66
C GLY A 51 -16.05 -7.77 -13.14
N GLY A 52 -17.29 -7.50 -12.69
CA GLY A 52 -17.64 -7.36 -11.28
C GLY A 52 -17.46 -5.93 -10.73
N ARG A 53 -17.36 -5.78 -9.41
CA ARG A 53 -17.20 -4.48 -8.74
C ARG A 53 -15.77 -3.96 -8.93
N ALA A 54 -15.62 -2.72 -9.40
CA ALA A 54 -14.34 -2.04 -9.51
C ALA A 54 -13.55 -2.13 -8.18
N PRO A 55 -12.30 -2.60 -8.19
CA PRO A 55 -11.47 -2.62 -6.99
C PRO A 55 -11.08 -1.19 -6.60
N ARG A 56 -10.92 -0.93 -5.30
CA ARG A 56 -10.43 0.36 -4.82
C ARG A 56 -8.90 0.34 -4.76
N HIS A 57 -8.27 1.35 -5.34
CA HIS A 57 -6.82 1.46 -5.31
C HIS A 57 -6.31 1.86 -3.92
N VAL A 58 -5.09 1.41 -3.63
CA VAL A 58 -4.29 1.77 -2.47
C VAL A 58 -3.00 2.37 -2.99
N ARG A 59 -2.63 3.56 -2.50
CA ARG A 59 -1.44 4.29 -2.94
C ARG A 59 -0.55 4.66 -1.77
N PHE A 60 0.77 4.58 -1.96
CA PHE A 60 1.74 5.06 -0.98
C PHE A 60 1.76 6.59 -0.94
N ARG A 61 1.90 7.17 0.26
CA ARG A 61 2.00 8.62 0.48
C ARG A 61 3.46 9.02 0.76
N PRO A 62 4.27 9.31 -0.28
CA PRO A 62 5.70 9.56 -0.13
C PRO A 62 6.05 10.83 0.66
N ARG A 63 5.09 11.74 0.82
CA ARG A 63 5.27 13.02 1.52
C ARG A 63 4.76 13.01 2.97
N MET A 64 4.37 11.86 3.52
CA MET A 64 3.94 11.79 4.93
C MET A 64 5.11 11.71 5.92
N GLY A 65 6.35 11.66 5.45
CA GLY A 65 7.52 11.72 6.32
C GLY A 65 8.77 11.97 5.51
N ILE A 66 9.74 12.63 6.12
CA ILE A 66 11.05 12.89 5.52
C ILE A 66 12.09 12.29 6.47
N ILE A 67 13.01 11.51 5.93
CA ILE A 67 14.17 11.02 6.67
C ILE A 67 15.35 11.90 6.25
N LEU A 68 15.97 12.57 7.22
CA LEU A 68 17.23 13.27 7.01
C LEU A 68 18.38 12.27 7.19
N ALA A 69 19.20 12.11 6.16
CA ALA A 69 20.39 11.28 6.20
C ALA A 69 21.61 12.13 5.84
N ALA A 70 22.70 11.98 6.59
CA ALA A 70 23.98 12.61 6.33
C ALA A 70 25.11 11.59 6.52
N VAL A 71 26.13 11.69 5.68
CA VAL A 71 27.37 10.95 5.82
C VAL A 71 28.44 11.98 6.21
N LEU A 72 29.19 11.69 7.27
CA LEU A 72 30.31 12.51 7.70
C LEU A 72 31.59 11.82 7.26
N ASP A 73 32.19 12.35 6.20
CA ASP A 73 33.54 12.00 5.80
C ASP A 73 34.55 12.83 6.61
N HIS A 74 35.72 12.27 6.92
CA HIS A 74 36.78 12.89 7.72
C HIS A 74 37.76 13.71 6.86
#